data_AF-A0A821C2D2-F1
#
_entry.id   AF-A0A821C2D2-F1
#
_cell.length_a   1.000
_cell.length_b   1.000
_cell.length_c   1.000
_cell.angle_alpha   90.00
_cell.angle_beta   90.00
_cell.angle_gamma   90.00
#
_symmetry.space_group_name_H-M   'P 1'
#
loop_
_entity.id
_entity.type
_entity.pdbx_description
1 polymer ?
#
loop_
_entity_poly.entity_id
_entity_poly.type
_entity_poly.pdbx_seq_one_letter_code
_entity_poly.pdbx_strand_id
1 'polypeptide(L)'
;FIYEFVFLLAKVYDYLLEKSRVVQHGPGERTFHFFYYLFAGLEKESLEYFYLDDPETYRILKDPCGGKVFPSRSDFKHCRQMFSTQKEIMGRVGFTDNDINMVFTILSAILHLTNIQFSHDDETDGVYIEDEYPLEVVCTLLALDQEILTMALISTFSITKGERVISLKNFDQANDCRDALAKALYERLFSWIVKQINTLLQPNRR
;
A
#
# COMPACT_ATOMS: atom_id res chain seq x y z
N PHE A 1 -26.11 28.27 -32.98
CA PHE A 1 -26.43 27.30 -31.92
C PHE A 1 -25.20 26.44 -31.69
N ILE A 2 -24.43 26.79 -30.65
CA ILE A 2 -23.20 26.10 -30.26
C ILE A 2 -23.65 24.85 -29.51
N TYR A 3 -23.25 23.67 -29.99
CA TYR A 3 -23.43 22.42 -29.25
C TYR A 3 -22.46 22.44 -28.07
N GLU A 4 -22.99 22.68 -26.88
CA GLU A 4 -22.32 22.39 -25.61
C GLU A 4 -22.20 20.86 -25.49
N PHE A 5 -20.98 20.35 -25.64
CA PHE A 5 -20.67 18.97 -25.28
C PHE A 5 -20.60 18.88 -23.75
N VAL A 6 -21.73 18.58 -23.12
CA VAL A 6 -21.78 18.23 -21.69
C VAL A 6 -21.36 16.76 -21.57
N PHE A 7 -20.19 16.51 -20.98
CA PHE A 7 -19.78 15.16 -20.57
C PHE A 7 -20.73 14.68 -19.46
N LEU A 8 -21.80 13.98 -19.85
CA LEU A 8 -22.91 13.66 -18.94
C LEU A 8 -22.58 12.58 -17.93
N LEU A 9 -21.62 11.67 -18.18
CA LEU A 9 -21.24 10.61 -17.24
C LEU A 9 -19.81 10.12 -17.52
N ALA A 10 -18.91 10.22 -16.55
CA ALA A 10 -17.65 9.47 -16.53
C ALA A 10 -17.77 8.39 -15.45
N LYS A 11 -17.91 7.12 -15.86
CA LYS A 11 -17.84 5.96 -14.97
C LYS A 11 -16.47 5.32 -15.16
N VAL A 12 -15.63 5.41 -14.14
CA VAL A 12 -14.31 4.77 -14.16
C VAL A 12 -14.55 3.27 -13.93
N TYR A 13 -14.14 2.45 -14.89
CA TYR A 13 -14.15 0.99 -14.79
C TYR A 13 -12.78 0.51 -14.33
N ASP A 14 -12.76 -0.35 -13.31
CA ASP A 14 -11.57 -1.07 -12.84
C ASP A 14 -11.07 -2.03 -13.94
N TYR A 15 -10.26 -1.53 -14.86
CA TYR A 15 -9.53 -2.38 -15.80
C TYR A 15 -8.15 -2.69 -15.20
N LEU A 16 -8.05 -3.90 -14.64
CA LEU A 16 -6.82 -4.64 -14.30
C LEU A 16 -5.77 -3.83 -13.53
N LEU A 17 -5.97 -3.68 -12.22
CA LEU A 17 -4.85 -3.36 -11.33
C LEU A 17 -3.82 -4.50 -11.42
N GLU A 18 -2.59 -4.19 -11.84
CA GLU A 18 -1.48 -5.15 -11.91
C GLU A 18 -0.99 -5.50 -10.50
N LYS A 19 -1.72 -6.40 -9.82
CA LYS A 19 -1.57 -6.70 -8.38
C LYS A 19 -0.15 -7.12 -7.99
N SER A 20 0.57 -7.80 -8.88
CA SER A 20 1.96 -8.22 -8.66
C SER A 20 2.88 -7.02 -8.42
N ARG A 21 2.65 -5.90 -9.12
CA ARG A 21 3.50 -4.70 -9.09
C ARG A 21 3.57 -4.02 -7.72
N VAL A 22 2.62 -4.28 -6.82
CA VAL A 22 2.62 -3.75 -5.45
C VAL A 22 3.81 -4.31 -4.65
N VAL A 23 4.13 -5.59 -4.84
CA VAL A 23 5.10 -6.30 -3.98
C VAL A 23 6.38 -6.67 -4.70
N GLN A 24 6.33 -6.79 -6.03
CA GLN A 24 7.45 -7.21 -6.87
C GLN A 24 7.36 -6.52 -8.23
N HIS A 25 8.51 -6.19 -8.80
CA HIS A 25 8.63 -5.50 -10.08
C HIS A 25 9.91 -5.94 -10.79
N GLY A 26 9.92 -5.84 -12.11
CA GLY A 26 11.04 -6.30 -12.93
C GLY A 26 12.30 -5.46 -12.72
N PRO A 27 13.49 -5.98 -13.10
CA PRO A 27 14.74 -5.22 -13.07
C PRO A 27 14.62 -3.91 -13.88
N GLY A 28 14.97 -2.77 -13.27
CA GLY A 28 14.84 -1.45 -13.90
C GLY A 28 13.42 -0.89 -14.00
N GLU A 29 12.41 -1.59 -13.44
CA GLU A 29 11.06 -1.06 -13.31
C GLU A 29 10.87 -0.35 -11.95
N ARG A 30 9.77 0.40 -11.82
CA ARG A 30 9.29 0.97 -10.55
C ARG A 30 7.97 0.33 -10.14
N THR A 31 7.68 0.32 -8.85
CA THR A 31 6.32 0.05 -8.36
C THR A 31 5.39 1.24 -8.66
N PHE A 32 4.19 1.28 -8.08
CA PHE A 32 3.24 2.37 -8.26
C PHE A 32 3.85 3.73 -7.86
N HIS A 33 3.70 4.71 -8.75
CA HIS A 33 4.35 6.02 -8.60
C HIS A 33 3.95 6.77 -7.31
N PHE A 34 2.75 6.54 -6.79
CA PHE A 34 2.27 7.26 -5.62
C PHE A 34 3.12 6.98 -4.37
N PHE A 35 3.75 5.82 -4.24
CA PHE A 35 4.70 5.57 -3.15
C PHE A 35 5.88 6.54 -3.20
N TYR A 36 6.48 6.73 -4.38
CA TYR A 36 7.57 7.70 -4.59
C TYR A 36 7.09 9.15 -4.38
N TYR A 37 5.84 9.44 -4.75
CA TYR A 37 5.24 10.76 -4.55
C TYR A 37 5.09 11.12 -3.07
N LEU A 38 4.80 10.14 -2.19
CA LEU A 38 4.75 10.37 -0.74
C LEU A 38 6.09 10.91 -0.22
N PHE A 39 7.20 10.23 -0.52
CA PHE A 39 8.54 10.65 -0.08
C PHE A 39 8.98 11.99 -0.67
N ALA A 40 8.61 12.28 -1.92
CA ALA A 40 9.01 13.53 -2.56
C ALA A 40 8.11 14.72 -2.16
N GLY A 41 6.87 14.45 -1.77
CA GLY A 41 5.81 15.44 -1.64
C GLY A 41 5.43 15.81 -0.22
N LEU A 42 5.55 14.89 0.74
CA LEU A 42 5.26 15.15 2.15
C LEU A 42 6.37 15.98 2.81
N GLU A 43 5.97 16.78 3.78
CA GLU A 43 6.89 17.49 4.67
C GLU A 43 7.49 16.52 5.68
N LYS A 44 8.63 16.88 6.29
CA LYS A 44 9.38 15.98 7.18
C LYS A 44 8.52 15.55 8.38
N GLU A 45 7.78 16.48 8.95
CA GLU A 45 6.87 16.25 10.07
C GLU A 45 5.74 15.28 9.70
N SER A 46 5.27 15.35 8.45
CA SER A 46 4.26 14.42 7.94
C SER A 46 4.86 13.04 7.66
N LEU A 47 6.09 12.97 7.14
CA LEU A 47 6.79 11.70 6.97
C LEU A 47 6.97 11.00 8.32
N GLU A 48 7.43 11.71 9.34
CA GLU A 48 7.54 11.20 10.72
C GLU A 48 6.18 10.72 11.27
N TYR A 49 5.10 11.46 11.02
CA TYR A 49 3.74 11.06 11.43
C TYR A 49 3.29 9.73 10.79
N PHE A 50 3.70 9.48 9.53
CA PHE A 50 3.41 8.23 8.83
C PHE A 50 4.50 7.16 9.02
N TYR A 51 5.47 7.36 9.93
CA TYR A 51 6.61 6.46 10.14
C TYR A 51 7.42 6.21 8.85
N LEU A 52 7.55 7.22 8.00
CA LEU A 52 8.27 7.15 6.73
C LEU A 52 9.66 7.75 6.89
N ASP A 53 10.69 6.90 6.78
CA ASP A 53 12.10 7.31 6.88
C ASP A 53 12.76 7.41 5.49
N ASP A 54 13.97 6.89 5.33
CA ASP A 54 14.68 6.90 4.06
C ASP A 54 13.98 5.96 3.06
N PRO A 55 13.57 6.45 1.87
CA PRO A 55 12.97 5.61 0.83
C PRO A 55 13.82 4.40 0.45
N GLU A 56 15.15 4.49 0.60
CA GLU A 56 16.09 3.40 0.34
C GLU A 56 15.99 2.27 1.38
N THR A 57 15.16 2.37 2.42
CA THR A 57 14.94 1.28 3.39
C THR A 57 13.83 0.33 2.94
N TYR A 58 12.92 0.77 2.07
CA TYR A 58 11.72 0.01 1.71
C TYR A 58 11.93 -0.95 0.54
N ARG A 59 11.65 -2.23 0.77
CA ARG A 59 11.87 -3.33 -0.19
C ARG A 59 11.24 -3.05 -1.55
N ILE A 60 9.99 -2.57 -1.58
CA ILE A 60 9.23 -2.39 -2.83
C ILE A 60 9.64 -1.16 -3.63
N LEU A 61 10.45 -0.25 -3.07
CA LEU A 61 10.94 0.95 -3.75
C LEU A 61 12.31 0.77 -4.38
N LYS A 62 13.09 -0.17 -3.84
CA LYS A 62 14.44 -0.49 -4.31
C LYS A 62 14.39 -1.07 -5.71
N ASP A 63 15.26 -0.55 -6.57
CA ASP A 63 15.54 -1.20 -7.85
C ASP A 63 16.36 -2.48 -7.58
N PRO A 64 15.91 -3.66 -8.05
CA PRO A 64 16.69 -4.90 -7.96
C PRO A 64 18.10 -4.78 -8.59
N CYS A 65 18.32 -3.84 -9.50
CA CYS A 65 19.63 -3.54 -10.10
C CYS A 65 20.53 -2.62 -9.25
N GLY A 66 20.10 -2.20 -8.06
CA GLY A 66 20.89 -1.33 -7.18
C GLY A 66 20.87 0.15 -7.57
N GLY A 67 19.91 0.57 -8.38
CA GLY A 67 19.65 1.98 -8.66
C GLY A 67 19.10 2.70 -7.43
N LYS A 68 19.40 4.00 -7.30
CA LYS A 68 18.79 4.86 -6.27
C LYS A 68 17.29 4.98 -6.53
N VAL A 69 16.49 5.03 -5.45
CA VAL A 69 15.04 5.26 -5.52
C VAL A 69 14.73 6.54 -6.32
N PHE A 70 15.53 7.59 -6.10
CA PHE A 70 15.50 8.83 -6.87
C PHE A 70 16.84 9.02 -7.64
N PRO A 71 16.92 8.63 -8.93
CA PRO A 71 18.14 8.68 -9.73
C PRO A 71 18.71 10.09 -9.91
N SER A 72 17.87 11.13 -9.85
CA SER A 72 18.30 12.51 -10.09
C SER A 72 17.46 13.53 -9.32
N ARG A 73 18.02 14.74 -9.15
CA ARG A 73 17.27 15.88 -8.57
C ARG A 73 16.06 16.29 -9.41
N SER A 74 16.09 16.06 -10.73
CA SER A 74 14.95 16.36 -11.60
C SER A 74 13.83 15.35 -11.40
N ASP A 75 14.15 14.08 -11.21
CA ASP A 75 13.17 13.03 -10.90
C ASP A 75 12.47 13.31 -9.56
N PHE A 76 13.23 13.64 -8.51
CA PHE A 76 12.66 14.04 -7.22
C PHE A 76 11.71 15.26 -7.34
N LYS A 77 12.14 16.31 -8.06
CA LYS A 77 11.28 17.49 -8.31
C LYS A 77 10.01 17.14 -9.09
N HIS A 78 10.11 16.24 -10.06
CA HIS A 78 8.96 15.76 -10.82
C HIS A 78 7.97 15.00 -9.93
N CYS A 79 8.46 14.06 -9.11
CA CYS A 79 7.64 13.34 -8.13
C CYS A 79 6.95 14.30 -7.16
N ARG A 80 7.66 15.32 -6.67
CA ARG A 80 7.08 16.36 -5.80
C ARG A 80 5.96 17.15 -6.48
N GLN A 81 6.17 17.54 -7.74
CA GLN A 81 5.14 18.24 -8.52
C GLN A 81 3.92 17.36 -8.74
N MET A 82 4.13 16.10 -9.12
CA MET A 82 3.05 15.14 -9.31
C MET A 82 2.26 14.90 -8.02
N PHE A 83 2.93 14.81 -6.88
CA PHE A 83 2.26 14.73 -5.58
C PHE A 83 1.32 15.92 -5.35
N SER A 84 1.81 17.15 -5.52
CA SER A 84 1.00 18.36 -5.35
C SER A 84 -0.21 18.38 -6.29
N THR A 85 0.00 18.02 -7.56
CA THR A 85 -1.09 17.94 -8.55
C THR A 85 -2.13 16.88 -8.17
N GLN A 86 -1.71 15.68 -7.74
CA GLN A 86 -2.66 14.64 -7.34
C GLN A 86 -3.44 15.03 -6.08
N LYS A 87 -2.78 15.62 -5.08
CA LYS A 87 -3.45 16.12 -3.87
C LYS A 87 -4.48 17.21 -4.20
N GLU A 88 -4.14 18.13 -5.10
CA GLU A 88 -5.07 19.17 -5.59
C GLU A 88 -6.27 18.56 -6.31
N ILE A 89 -6.06 17.57 -7.17
CA ILE A 89 -7.13 16.85 -7.88
C ILE A 89 -8.05 16.14 -6.88
N MET A 90 -7.49 15.43 -5.89
CA MET A 90 -8.27 14.77 -4.84
C MET A 90 -9.17 15.79 -4.11
N GLY A 91 -8.62 16.94 -3.74
CA GLY A 91 -9.40 18.02 -3.11
C GLY A 91 -10.51 18.58 -4.02
N ARG A 92 -10.25 18.75 -5.32
CA ARG A 92 -11.25 19.21 -6.29
C ARG A 92 -12.36 18.20 -6.55
N VAL A 93 -12.03 16.90 -6.54
CA VAL A 93 -13.02 15.83 -6.69
C VAL A 93 -13.93 15.74 -5.47
N GLY A 94 -13.44 16.15 -4.29
CA GLY A 94 -14.21 16.21 -3.05
C GLY A 94 -13.71 15.29 -1.94
N PHE A 95 -12.46 14.80 -2.03
CA PHE A 95 -11.82 14.08 -0.93
C PHE A 95 -11.54 15.07 0.20
N THR A 96 -11.91 14.70 1.42
CA THR A 96 -11.58 15.47 2.62
C THR A 96 -10.11 15.27 3.02
N ASP A 97 -9.59 16.14 3.89
CA ASP A 97 -8.24 15.94 4.44
C ASP A 97 -8.13 14.61 5.21
N ASN A 98 -9.21 14.17 5.86
CA ASN A 98 -9.27 12.86 6.53
C ASN A 98 -9.19 11.71 5.53
N ASP A 99 -9.88 11.83 4.40
CA ASP A 99 -9.81 10.83 3.32
C ASP A 99 -8.39 10.73 2.78
N ILE A 100 -7.73 11.87 2.51
CA ILE A 100 -6.35 11.92 2.01
C ILE A 100 -5.39 11.33 3.05
N ASN A 101 -5.55 11.67 4.33
CA ASN A 101 -4.75 11.10 5.41
C ASN A 101 -4.94 9.58 5.50
N MET A 102 -6.17 9.06 5.38
CA MET A 102 -6.43 7.62 5.36
C MET A 102 -5.71 6.93 4.18
N VAL A 103 -5.71 7.55 2.98
CA VAL A 103 -4.96 7.03 1.84
C VAL A 103 -3.46 6.93 2.19
N PHE A 104 -2.89 7.98 2.79
CA PHE A 104 -1.47 8.00 3.16
C PHE A 104 -1.15 6.97 4.25
N THR A 105 -2.00 6.84 5.27
CA THR A 105 -1.89 5.82 6.33
C THR A 105 -1.84 4.41 5.73
N ILE A 106 -2.76 4.08 4.82
CA ILE A 106 -2.80 2.74 4.22
C ILE A 106 -1.58 2.48 3.33
N LEU A 107 -1.14 3.48 2.55
CA LEU A 107 0.07 3.35 1.72
C LEU A 107 1.34 3.18 2.56
N SER A 108 1.46 3.90 3.68
CA SER A 108 2.57 3.71 4.62
C SER A 108 2.51 2.32 5.27
N ALA A 109 1.34 1.87 5.68
CA ALA A 109 1.18 0.52 6.23
C ALA A 109 1.58 -0.56 5.22
N ILE A 110 1.29 -0.38 3.92
CA ILE A 110 1.75 -1.31 2.87
C ILE A 110 3.28 -1.32 2.77
N LEU A 111 3.93 -0.16 2.81
CA LEU A 111 5.39 -0.06 2.78
C LEU A 111 6.04 -0.85 3.93
N HIS A 112 5.57 -0.63 5.17
CA HIS A 112 6.05 -1.36 6.35
C HIS A 112 5.71 -2.85 6.33
N LEU A 113 4.48 -3.19 5.94
CA LEU A 113 4.05 -4.59 5.82
C LEU A 113 4.96 -5.37 4.88
N THR A 114 5.36 -4.76 3.75
CA THR A 114 6.25 -5.41 2.78
C THR A 114 7.69 -5.55 3.26
N ASN A 115 8.09 -4.81 4.31
CA ASN A 115 9.41 -4.89 4.94
C ASN A 115 9.50 -5.96 6.03
N ILE A 116 8.38 -6.56 6.48
CA ILE A 116 8.42 -7.65 7.46
C ILE A 116 9.23 -8.82 6.89
N GLN A 117 10.27 -9.22 7.62
CA GLN A 117 11.16 -10.34 7.29
C GLN A 117 10.89 -11.51 8.22
N PHE A 118 11.02 -12.71 7.67
CA PHE A 118 10.80 -13.96 8.38
C PHE A 118 12.11 -14.74 8.42
N SER A 119 12.38 -15.42 9.53
CA SER A 119 13.48 -16.38 9.66
C SER A 119 12.95 -17.76 10.03
N HIS A 120 13.68 -18.80 9.65
CA HIS A 120 13.34 -20.18 10.01
C HIS A 120 13.50 -20.39 11.51
N ASP A 121 12.55 -21.09 12.10
CA ASP A 121 12.70 -21.63 13.46
C ASP A 121 13.56 -22.90 13.39
N ASP A 122 14.60 -23.01 14.23
CA ASP A 122 15.47 -24.19 14.28
C ASP A 122 14.79 -25.37 15.01
N GLU A 123 13.77 -25.10 15.83
CA GLU A 123 13.07 -26.11 16.64
C GLU A 123 11.77 -26.63 15.99
N THR A 124 11.20 -25.87 15.05
CA THR A 124 9.93 -26.19 14.38
C THR A 124 10.03 -26.02 12.87
N ASP A 125 9.09 -26.60 12.10
CA ASP A 125 8.99 -26.33 10.65
C ASP A 125 8.41 -24.92 10.32
N GLY A 126 8.32 -24.05 11.33
CA GLY A 126 7.71 -22.73 11.26
C GLY A 126 8.69 -21.60 10.95
N VAL A 127 8.19 -20.37 11.11
CA VAL A 127 8.98 -19.15 11.01
C VAL A 127 8.63 -18.17 12.12
N TYR A 128 9.57 -17.29 12.43
CA TYR A 128 9.35 -16.13 13.30
C TYR A 128 9.69 -14.83 12.55
N ILE A 129 9.21 -13.70 13.09
CA ILE A 129 9.47 -12.37 12.53
C ILE A 129 10.83 -11.87 13.06
N GLU A 130 11.74 -11.46 12.17
CA GLU A 130 13.11 -11.06 12.55
C GLU A 130 13.16 -9.70 13.28
N ASP A 131 12.42 -8.74 12.75
CA ASP A 131 12.31 -7.38 13.27
C ASP A 131 10.83 -7.05 13.48
N GLU A 132 10.46 -6.78 14.73
CA GLU A 132 9.09 -6.45 15.10
C GLU A 132 8.72 -5.00 14.79
N TYR A 133 9.70 -4.11 14.53
CA TYR A 133 9.41 -2.70 14.30
C TYR A 133 8.44 -2.45 13.11
N PRO A 134 8.65 -3.03 11.90
CA PRO A 134 7.68 -2.86 10.81
C PRO A 134 6.30 -3.40 11.15
N LEU A 135 6.21 -4.46 11.96
CA LEU A 135 4.95 -5.04 12.41
C LEU A 135 4.22 -4.08 13.37
N GLU A 136 4.92 -3.53 14.37
CA GLU A 136 4.38 -2.55 15.33
C GLU A 136 3.83 -1.32 14.63
N VAL A 137 4.56 -0.81 13.62
CA VAL A 137 4.12 0.33 12.81
C VAL A 137 2.86 0.02 12.02
N VAL A 138 2.79 -1.16 11.38
CA VAL A 138 1.57 -1.59 10.66
C VAL A 138 0.38 -1.68 11.62
N CYS A 139 0.57 -2.27 12.80
CA CYS A 139 -0.48 -2.35 13.82
C CYS A 139 -0.93 -0.98 14.30
N THR A 140 -0.02 -0.04 14.48
CA THR A 140 -0.32 1.34 14.87
C THR A 140 -1.12 2.07 13.79
N LEU A 141 -0.68 1.99 12.53
CA LEU A 141 -1.33 2.68 11.41
C LEU A 141 -2.72 2.12 11.08
N LEU A 142 -2.89 0.80 11.18
CA LEU A 142 -4.14 0.11 10.85
C LEU A 142 -5.03 -0.18 12.07
N ALA A 143 -4.60 0.26 13.27
CA ALA A 143 -5.26 -0.01 14.55
C ALA A 143 -5.56 -1.51 14.75
N LEU A 144 -4.56 -2.35 14.50
CA LEU A 144 -4.63 -3.81 14.66
C LEU A 144 -3.93 -4.25 15.94
N ASP A 145 -4.38 -5.37 16.47
CA ASP A 145 -3.68 -6.07 17.54
C ASP A 145 -2.44 -6.80 16.98
N GLN A 146 -1.31 -6.64 17.66
CA GLN A 146 -0.03 -7.19 17.21
C GLN A 146 0.00 -8.72 17.27
N GLU A 147 -0.56 -9.33 18.31
CA GLU A 147 -0.64 -10.80 18.42
C GLU A 147 -1.50 -11.38 17.30
N ILE A 148 -2.63 -10.72 16.99
CA ILE A 148 -3.52 -11.14 15.90
C ILE A 148 -2.79 -11.06 14.55
N LEU A 149 -2.08 -9.97 14.27
CA LEU A 149 -1.36 -9.82 13.00
C LEU A 149 -0.21 -10.82 12.88
N THR A 150 0.57 -11.02 13.95
CA THR A 150 1.63 -12.03 14.01
C THR A 150 1.08 -13.41 13.71
N MET A 151 0.04 -13.84 14.43
CA MET A 151 -0.59 -15.13 14.21
C MET A 151 -1.14 -15.27 12.78
N ALA A 152 -1.75 -14.21 12.24
CA ALA A 152 -2.23 -14.21 10.86
C ALA A 152 -1.10 -14.35 9.83
N LEU A 153 0.11 -13.86 10.12
CA LEU A 153 1.28 -13.97 9.25
C LEU A 153 1.98 -15.33 9.37
N ILE A 154 2.16 -15.86 10.58
CA ILE A 154 2.98 -17.07 10.82
C ILE A 154 2.17 -18.37 10.93
N SER A 155 0.84 -18.30 11.06
CA SER A 155 0.01 -19.51 11.23
C SER A 155 -1.16 -19.57 10.25
N THR A 156 -1.68 -20.77 10.01
CA THR A 156 -2.89 -21.02 9.23
C THR A 156 -3.94 -21.61 10.14
N PHE A 157 -5.14 -21.03 10.12
CA PHE A 157 -6.31 -21.55 10.80
C PHE A 157 -7.20 -22.31 9.82
N SER A 158 -7.50 -23.57 10.12
CA SER A 158 -8.41 -24.39 9.31
C SER A 158 -9.40 -25.16 10.18
N ILE A 159 -10.59 -25.42 9.64
CA ILE A 159 -11.59 -26.26 10.30
C ILE A 159 -11.68 -27.58 9.53
N THR A 160 -11.26 -28.67 10.17
CA THR A 160 -11.30 -30.01 9.59
C THR A 160 -12.19 -30.90 10.45
N LYS A 161 -13.24 -31.48 9.86
CA LYS A 161 -14.21 -32.35 10.56
C LYS A 161 -14.83 -31.74 11.83
N GLY A 162 -14.97 -30.41 11.87
CA GLY A 162 -15.53 -29.69 13.03
C GLY A 162 -14.50 -29.28 14.09
N GLU A 163 -13.25 -29.72 13.96
CA GLU A 163 -12.14 -29.33 14.85
C GLU A 163 -11.37 -28.15 14.27
N ARG A 164 -10.92 -27.25 15.15
CA ARG A 164 -10.07 -26.11 14.81
C ARG A 164 -8.62 -26.57 14.86
N VAL A 165 -7.93 -26.51 13.72
CA VAL A 165 -6.52 -26.87 13.59
C VAL A 165 -5.73 -25.61 13.27
N ILE A 166 -4.73 -25.32 14.10
CA ILE A 166 -3.75 -24.27 13.86
C ILE A 166 -2.45 -24.95 13.45
N SER A 167 -1.89 -24.57 12.30
CA SER A 167 -0.60 -25.05 11.81
C SER A 167 0.32 -23.87 11.53
N LEU A 168 1.62 -24.01 11.83
CA LEU A 168 2.62 -23.01 11.47
C LEU A 168 2.80 -22.96 9.95
N LYS A 169 3.07 -21.76 9.43
CA LYS A 169 3.46 -21.54 8.03
C LYS A 169 4.96 -21.76 7.89
N ASN A 170 5.36 -22.36 6.77
CA ASN A 170 6.76 -22.33 6.36
C ASN A 170 7.14 -20.95 5.78
N PHE A 171 8.42 -20.78 5.46
CA PHE A 171 8.97 -19.51 4.97
C PHE A 171 8.28 -18.98 3.71
N ASP A 172 8.05 -19.82 2.71
CA ASP A 172 7.39 -19.39 1.46
C ASP A 172 5.94 -19.00 1.72
N GLN A 173 5.22 -19.79 2.52
CA GLN A 173 3.83 -19.51 2.89
C GLN A 173 3.68 -18.20 3.68
N ALA A 174 4.62 -17.88 4.56
CA ALA A 174 4.61 -16.62 5.31
C ALA A 174 4.89 -15.41 4.40
N ASN A 175 5.87 -15.52 3.50
CA ASN A 175 6.15 -14.50 2.49
C ASN A 175 4.96 -14.26 1.55
N ASP A 176 4.36 -15.34 1.05
CA ASP A 176 3.16 -15.28 0.20
C ASP A 176 1.98 -14.66 0.95
N CYS A 177 1.81 -14.99 2.24
CA CYS A 177 0.75 -14.42 3.06
C CYS A 177 0.94 -12.90 3.28
N ARG A 178 2.17 -12.46 3.59
CA ARG A 178 2.51 -11.03 3.73
C ARG A 178 2.22 -10.29 2.43
N ASP A 179 2.71 -10.83 1.31
CA ASP A 179 2.55 -10.18 0.00
C ASP A 179 1.09 -10.20 -0.46
N ALA A 180 0.32 -11.25 -0.16
CA ALA A 180 -1.12 -11.30 -0.43
C ALA A 180 -1.89 -10.26 0.39
N LEU A 181 -1.51 -10.05 1.67
CA LEU A 181 -2.13 -9.03 2.51
C LEU A 181 -1.84 -7.62 1.98
N ALA A 182 -0.59 -7.34 1.58
CA ALA A 182 -0.21 -6.06 0.98
C ALA A 182 -1.00 -5.77 -0.32
N LYS A 183 -1.12 -6.79 -1.20
CA LYS A 183 -1.95 -6.70 -2.41
C LYS A 183 -3.41 -6.41 -2.10
N ALA A 184 -3.97 -7.12 -1.11
CA ALA A 184 -5.36 -6.96 -0.70
C ALA A 184 -5.65 -5.56 -0.13
N LEU A 185 -4.73 -5.01 0.68
CA LEU A 185 -4.84 -3.64 1.18
C LEU A 185 -4.82 -2.61 0.05
N TYR A 186 -3.87 -2.73 -0.88
CA TYR A 186 -3.78 -1.81 -2.01
C TYR A 186 -5.02 -1.90 -2.91
N GLU A 187 -5.49 -3.12 -3.22
CA GLU A 187 -6.69 -3.34 -4.02
C GLU A 187 -7.92 -2.70 -3.38
N ARG A 188 -8.13 -2.92 -2.07
CA ARG A 188 -9.25 -2.31 -1.34
C ARG A 188 -9.16 -0.80 -1.31
N LEU A 189 -7.96 -0.24 -1.12
CA LEU A 189 -7.73 1.20 -1.17
C LEU A 189 -8.10 1.75 -2.55
N PHE A 190 -7.59 1.14 -3.62
CA PHE A 190 -7.85 1.57 -4.99
C PHE A 190 -9.34 1.51 -5.34
N SER A 191 -10.01 0.38 -5.05
CA SER A 191 -11.45 0.25 -5.26
C SER A 191 -12.26 1.26 -4.44
N TRP A 192 -11.82 1.59 -3.23
CA TRP A 192 -12.44 2.63 -2.43
C TRP A 192 -12.27 4.01 -3.07
N ILE A 193 -11.07 4.37 -3.54
CA ILE A 193 -10.81 5.64 -4.25
C ILE A 193 -11.70 5.75 -5.48
N VAL A 194 -11.76 4.70 -6.32
CA VAL A 194 -12.62 4.66 -7.52
C VAL A 194 -14.09 4.80 -7.16
N LYS A 195 -14.55 4.14 -6.09
CA LYS A 195 -15.92 4.27 -5.60
C LYS A 195 -16.22 5.69 -5.12
N GLN A 196 -15.30 6.35 -4.42
CA GLN A 196 -15.46 7.74 -4.00
C GLN A 196 -15.57 8.68 -5.20
N ILE A 197 -14.65 8.56 -6.16
CA ILE A 197 -14.69 9.34 -7.41
C ILE A 197 -16.03 9.12 -8.13
N ASN A 198 -16.46 7.86 -8.29
CA ASN A 198 -17.73 7.55 -8.94
C ASN A 198 -18.97 8.03 -8.16
N THR A 199 -18.88 8.18 -6.84
CA THR A 199 -19.97 8.75 -6.02
C THR A 199 -20.05 10.26 -6.19
N LEU A 200 -18.89 10.93 -6.23
CA LEU A 200 -18.78 12.39 -6.34
C LEU A 200 -19.05 12.90 -7.77
N LEU A 201 -18.83 12.06 -8.78
CA LEU A 201 -19.14 12.36 -10.19
C LEU A 201 -20.57 12.00 -10.61
N GLN A 202 -21.36 11.33 -9.75
CA GLN A 202 -22.76 11.04 -10.06
C GLN A 202 -23.58 12.34 -10.03
N PRO A 203 -24.31 12.68 -11.11
CA PRO A 203 -25.16 13.86 -11.10
C PRO A 203 -26.26 13.68 -10.06
N ASN A 204 -26.48 14.70 -9.23
CA ASN A 204 -27.62 14.76 -8.31
C ASN A 204 -28.89 14.43 -9.10
N ARG A 205 -29.51 13.27 -8.83
CA ARG A 205 -30.88 12.98 -9.27
C ARG A 205 -31.80 13.94 -8.52
N ARG A 206 -32.04 15.12 -9.11
CA ARG A 206 -33.21 15.94 -8.83
C ARG A 206 -34.40 15.40 -9.61
#